data_AF-A0AAD8M058-F1
#
_entry.id   AF-A0AAD8M058-F1
#
_cell.length_a   1.000
_cell.length_b   1.000
_cell.length_c   1.000
_cell.angle_alpha   90.00
_cell.angle_beta   90.00
_cell.angle_gamma   90.00
#
_symmetry.space_group_name_H-M   'P 1'
#
loop_
_entity.id
_entity.type
_entity.pdbx_description
1 polymer ?
#
loop_
_entity_poly.entity_id
_entity_poly.type
_entity_poly.pdbx_seq_one_letter_code
_entity_poly.pdbx_strand_id
1 'polypeptide(L)'
;MHPQLVFGKKFFSALVYKKVGQRQQLEVSTTISNILLLHTGRILKFHLYIPQNLPLLYTDLWIKIITNSGISKLELFNKPLIPYKMPSYLFSCLELTHLSLSNCILKPPRRFKGFRKLIHVNLESVKITADISFGTQLEALILEKCTGIENLGCQFKYNNNLRTLEIMDSEKIDCQWFECTKKLKVLGLRLYRESSNSRKEVISLDKLLGNLPEISGLHIYGFSLQCSESGASVLKRLKTMEKMHTLSLSCAGFCDLV
;
A
#
# COMPACT_ATOMS: atom_id res chain seq x y z
N MET A 1 -15.88 12.57 -19.89
CA MET A 1 -15.02 12.68 -18.68
C MET A 1 -15.66 11.87 -17.56
N HIS A 2 -14.90 11.06 -16.83
CA HIS A 2 -15.43 10.36 -15.65
C HIS A 2 -15.54 11.34 -14.47
N PRO A 3 -16.64 11.35 -13.70
CA PRO A 3 -16.82 12.27 -12.59
C PRO A 3 -15.79 11.99 -11.48
N GLN A 4 -14.99 13.02 -11.17
CA GLN A 4 -13.92 12.95 -10.19
C GLN A 4 -13.92 14.20 -9.30
N LEU A 5 -13.59 14.02 -8.02
CA LEU A 5 -13.36 15.10 -7.08
C LEU A 5 -11.92 15.04 -6.57
N VAL A 6 -11.18 16.13 -6.72
CA VAL A 6 -9.76 16.21 -6.40
C VAL A 6 -9.48 17.42 -5.50
N PHE A 7 -9.33 17.15 -4.21
CA PHE A 7 -8.91 18.11 -3.20
C PHE A 7 -7.42 17.91 -2.92
N GLY A 8 -6.57 18.34 -3.86
CA GLY A 8 -5.12 18.16 -3.80
C GLY A 8 -4.37 19.32 -3.14
N LYS A 9 -3.04 19.23 -3.04
CA LYS A 9 -2.17 20.27 -2.47
C LYS A 9 -2.47 21.69 -2.98
N LYS A 10 -2.70 21.83 -4.30
CA LYS A 10 -3.03 23.13 -4.94
C LYS A 10 -4.36 23.73 -4.46
N PHE A 11 -5.36 22.88 -4.21
CA PHE A 11 -6.66 23.32 -3.67
C PHE A 11 -6.47 23.90 -2.27
N PHE A 12 -5.73 23.20 -1.39
CA PHE A 12 -5.46 23.69 -0.04
C PHE A 12 -4.56 24.92 -0.03
N SER A 13 -3.54 25.01 -0.90
CA SER A 13 -2.70 26.22 -0.98
C SER A 13 -3.49 27.45 -1.41
N ALA A 14 -4.52 27.29 -2.25
CA ALA A 14 -5.38 28.38 -2.68
C ALA A 14 -6.32 28.86 -1.56
N LEU A 15 -6.86 27.94 -0.76
CA LEU A 15 -7.79 28.27 0.33
C LEU A 15 -7.09 28.69 1.64
N VAL A 16 -5.83 28.30 1.85
CA VAL A 16 -5.10 28.49 3.13
C VAL A 16 -4.00 29.56 3.01
N TYR A 17 -4.10 30.49 2.05
CA TYR A 17 -2.98 31.36 1.63
C TYR A 17 -2.35 32.26 2.72
N LYS A 18 -2.91 32.38 3.94
CA LYS A 18 -2.25 33.07 5.07
C LYS A 18 -2.69 32.43 6.40
N LYS A 19 -1.73 31.90 7.17
CA LYS A 19 -1.79 31.30 8.54
C LYS A 19 -3.07 30.52 8.91
N VAL A 20 -2.88 29.25 9.30
CA VAL A 20 -3.97 28.38 9.77
C VAL A 20 -4.47 28.85 11.15
N GLY A 21 -5.60 29.54 11.19
CA GLY A 21 -6.43 29.71 12.38
C GLY A 21 -7.61 28.73 12.37
N GLN A 22 -8.23 28.48 13.53
CA GLN A 22 -9.41 27.59 13.64
C GLN A 22 -10.53 27.94 12.66
N ARG A 23 -10.73 29.25 12.38
CA ARG A 23 -11.73 29.75 11.44
C ARG A 23 -11.49 29.28 10.00
N GLN A 24 -10.25 29.33 9.52
CA GLN A 24 -9.90 28.83 8.18
C GLN A 24 -10.09 27.31 8.07
N GLN A 25 -9.86 26.56 9.15
CA GLN A 25 -10.11 25.11 9.15
C GLN A 25 -11.59 24.78 8.95
N LEU A 26 -12.46 25.53 9.63
CA LEU A 26 -13.90 25.41 9.49
C LEU A 26 -14.36 25.80 8.09
N GLU A 27 -13.83 26.88 7.52
CA GLU A 27 -14.16 27.33 6.15
C GLU A 27 -13.78 26.30 5.09
N VAL A 28 -12.57 25.74 5.15
CA VAL A 28 -12.14 24.68 4.22
C VAL A 28 -13.00 23.43 4.38
N SER A 29 -13.23 23.01 5.63
CA SER A 29 -14.05 21.83 5.91
C SER A 29 -15.49 22.02 5.42
N THR A 30 -16.07 23.20 5.63
CA THR A 30 -17.42 23.55 5.16
C THR A 30 -17.47 23.59 3.63
N THR A 31 -16.45 24.13 2.99
CA THR A 31 -16.35 24.17 1.52
C THR A 31 -16.35 22.76 0.92
N ILE A 32 -15.52 21.86 1.46
CA ILE A 32 -15.48 20.45 1.01
C ILE A 32 -16.82 19.77 1.26
N SER A 33 -17.40 19.93 2.46
CA SER A 33 -18.72 19.39 2.79
C SER A 33 -19.80 19.85 1.81
N ASN A 34 -19.84 21.15 1.51
CA ASN A 34 -20.83 21.71 0.58
C ASN A 34 -20.64 21.16 -0.84
N ILE A 35 -19.41 21.06 -1.33
CA ILE A 35 -19.14 20.46 -2.65
C ILE A 35 -19.65 19.02 -2.69
N LEU A 36 -19.41 18.23 -1.64
CA LEU A 36 -19.85 16.84 -1.57
C LEU A 36 -21.37 16.69 -1.47
N LEU A 37 -22.04 17.53 -0.67
CA LEU A 37 -23.48 17.48 -0.49
C LEU A 37 -24.25 17.98 -1.71
N LEU A 38 -23.70 18.96 -2.45
CA LEU A 38 -24.32 19.51 -3.66
C LEU A 38 -24.00 18.70 -4.91
N HIS A 39 -23.04 17.77 -4.86
CA HIS A 39 -22.70 16.96 -6.02
C HIS A 39 -23.82 15.97 -6.36
N THR A 40 -24.51 16.22 -7.47
CA THR A 40 -25.52 15.31 -8.01
C THR A 40 -24.86 14.35 -9.00
N GLY A 41 -24.75 13.07 -8.63
CA GLY A 41 -24.26 12.02 -9.51
C GLY A 41 -23.30 11.04 -8.84
N ARG A 42 -22.78 10.10 -9.65
CA ARG A 42 -21.76 9.15 -9.19
C ARG A 42 -20.41 9.85 -9.08
N ILE A 43 -19.65 9.53 -8.04
CA ILE A 43 -18.26 9.97 -7.89
C ILE A 43 -17.38 8.76 -8.10
N LEU A 44 -16.71 8.67 -9.25
CA LEU A 44 -15.91 7.49 -9.60
C LEU A 44 -14.49 7.57 -9.04
N LYS A 45 -13.94 8.78 -8.90
CA LYS A 45 -12.64 9.02 -8.28
C LYS A 45 -12.75 10.10 -7.20
N PHE A 46 -12.20 9.83 -6.03
CA PHE A 46 -12.04 10.80 -4.95
C PHE A 46 -10.59 10.86 -4.51
N HIS A 47 -10.01 12.06 -4.54
CA HIS A 47 -8.68 12.34 -4.04
C HIS A 47 -8.76 13.42 -2.97
N LEU A 48 -8.22 13.13 -1.79
CA LEU A 48 -8.16 14.07 -0.67
C LEU A 48 -6.76 14.09 -0.07
N TYR A 49 -6.12 15.26 -0.13
CA TYR A 49 -4.88 15.55 0.59
C TYR A 49 -5.21 16.32 1.87
N ILE A 50 -4.83 15.82 3.04
CA ILE A 50 -5.02 16.53 4.32
C ILE A 50 -3.67 17.09 4.76
N PRO A 51 -3.47 18.43 4.76
CA PRO A 51 -2.23 19.06 5.23
C PRO A 51 -1.94 18.78 6.71
N GLN A 52 -0.65 18.77 7.09
CA GLN A 52 -0.21 18.48 8.47
C GLN A 52 -0.85 19.39 9.53
N ASN A 53 -1.04 20.67 9.20
CA ASN A 53 -1.55 21.69 10.11
C ASN A 53 -3.08 21.82 10.06
N LEU A 54 -3.78 20.90 9.39
CA LEU A 54 -5.22 21.02 9.10
C LEU A 54 -5.98 19.72 9.39
N PRO A 55 -6.20 19.36 10.67
CA PRO A 55 -7.09 18.25 11.00
C PRO A 55 -8.52 18.61 10.59
N LEU A 56 -9.13 17.79 9.74
CA LEU A 56 -10.46 18.07 9.17
C LEU A 56 -11.55 17.36 9.98
N LEU A 57 -12.43 18.15 10.61
CA LEU A 57 -13.48 17.72 11.56
C LEU A 57 -14.55 16.82 10.92
N TYR A 58 -14.72 16.86 9.59
CA TYR A 58 -15.79 16.17 8.86
C TYR A 58 -15.30 15.05 7.95
N THR A 59 -14.05 14.58 8.13
CA THR A 59 -13.46 13.55 7.26
C THR A 59 -14.34 12.28 7.20
N ASP A 60 -14.87 11.82 8.33
CA ASP A 60 -15.78 10.67 8.39
C ASP A 60 -17.05 10.88 7.57
N LEU A 61 -17.66 12.06 7.66
CA LEU A 61 -18.83 12.41 6.87
C LEU A 61 -18.52 12.33 5.37
N TRP A 62 -17.36 12.85 4.96
CA TRP A 62 -16.95 12.83 3.56
C TRP A 62 -16.70 11.42 3.05
N ILE A 63 -15.97 10.60 3.82
CA ILE A 63 -15.74 9.21 3.45
C ILE A 63 -17.09 8.48 3.35
N LYS A 64 -18.05 8.72 4.26
CA LYS A 64 -19.40 8.12 4.18
C LYS A 64 -20.15 8.49 2.90
N ILE A 65 -20.14 9.76 2.51
CA ILE A 65 -20.79 10.23 1.27
C ILE A 65 -20.15 9.54 0.07
N ILE A 66 -18.82 9.53 0.03
CA ILE A 66 -18.04 8.97 -1.08
C ILE A 66 -18.23 7.46 -1.23
N THR A 67 -18.23 6.71 -0.12
CA THR A 67 -18.45 5.26 -0.16
C THR A 67 -19.83 4.89 -0.70
N ASN A 68 -20.82 5.77 -0.54
CA ASN A 68 -22.18 5.57 -1.07
C ASN A 68 -22.35 6.05 -2.52
N SER A 69 -21.34 6.68 -3.11
CA SER A 69 -21.42 7.31 -4.44
C SER A 69 -20.99 6.39 -5.60
N GLY A 70 -20.76 5.11 -5.32
CA GLY A 70 -20.30 4.13 -6.32
C GLY A 70 -18.84 4.31 -6.75
N ILE A 71 -17.99 4.72 -5.81
CA ILE A 71 -16.57 5.02 -6.02
C ILE A 71 -15.76 3.83 -6.53
N SER A 72 -14.89 4.10 -7.50
CA SER A 72 -13.95 3.14 -8.07
C SER A 72 -12.49 3.39 -7.68
N LYS A 73 -12.10 4.63 -7.40
CA LYS A 73 -10.72 4.99 -7.03
C LYS A 73 -10.73 5.94 -5.83
N LEU A 74 -10.20 5.49 -4.70
CA LEU A 74 -10.08 6.28 -3.48
C LEU A 74 -8.61 6.56 -3.17
N GLU A 75 -8.27 7.84 -3.04
CA GLU A 75 -6.93 8.32 -2.69
C GLU A 75 -7.03 9.26 -1.48
N LEU A 76 -6.45 8.89 -0.34
CA LEU A 76 -6.44 9.69 0.88
C LEU A 76 -5.01 9.86 1.41
N PHE A 77 -4.53 11.09 1.43
CA PHE A 77 -3.19 11.43 1.89
C PHE A 77 -3.22 12.25 3.18
N ASN A 78 -3.14 11.58 4.33
CA ASN A 78 -3.19 12.22 5.65
C ASN A 78 -1.78 12.65 6.11
N LYS A 79 -1.46 13.95 6.20
CA LYS A 79 -0.19 14.43 6.76
C LYS A 79 -0.19 14.84 8.25
N PRO A 80 -1.31 15.03 8.97
CA PRO A 80 -1.32 15.22 10.42
C PRO A 80 -0.56 14.13 11.18
N LEU A 81 -0.03 14.46 12.37
CA LEU A 81 0.74 13.51 13.20
C LEU A 81 -0.09 12.30 13.64
N ILE A 82 -1.40 12.46 13.80
CA ILE A 82 -2.30 11.40 14.24
C ILE A 82 -2.82 10.65 13.00
N PRO A 83 -2.60 9.33 12.91
CA PRO A 83 -3.12 8.52 11.82
C PRO A 83 -4.65 8.56 11.77
N TYR A 84 -5.23 8.66 10.57
CA TYR A 84 -6.67 8.66 10.40
C TYR A 84 -7.23 7.24 10.51
N LYS A 85 -8.13 6.99 11.48
CA LYS A 85 -8.77 5.69 11.63
C LYS A 85 -9.82 5.53 10.55
N MET A 86 -9.55 4.62 9.60
CA MET A 86 -10.45 4.40 8.50
C MET A 86 -11.77 3.78 8.98
N PRO A 87 -12.90 4.40 8.66
CA PRO A 87 -14.21 3.90 9.04
C PRO A 87 -14.61 2.61 8.33
N SER A 88 -15.53 1.85 8.94
CA SER A 88 -15.97 0.54 8.45
C SER A 88 -16.70 0.58 7.11
N TYR A 89 -17.31 1.71 6.74
CA TYR A 89 -18.03 1.86 5.47
C TYR A 89 -17.12 1.77 4.24
N LEU A 90 -15.80 2.03 4.38
CA LEU A 90 -14.84 1.77 3.31
C LEU A 90 -14.94 0.33 2.80
N PHE A 91 -15.02 -0.63 3.71
CA PHE A 91 -15.01 -2.07 3.41
C PHE A 91 -16.31 -2.56 2.76
N SER A 92 -17.30 -1.68 2.58
CA SER A 92 -18.56 -1.96 1.88
C SER A 92 -18.55 -1.50 0.41
N CYS A 93 -17.50 -0.83 -0.07
CA CYS A 93 -17.40 -0.36 -1.44
C CYS A 93 -17.29 -1.52 -2.45
N LEU A 94 -18.38 -1.79 -3.18
CA LEU A 94 -18.44 -2.89 -4.15
C LEU A 94 -17.71 -2.58 -5.47
N GLU A 95 -17.59 -1.30 -5.81
CA GLU A 95 -17.03 -0.83 -7.09
C GLU A 95 -15.56 -0.43 -7.00
N LEU A 96 -14.96 -0.53 -5.80
CA LEU A 96 -13.58 -0.06 -5.57
C LEU A 96 -12.58 -0.93 -6.33
N THR A 97 -11.81 -0.30 -7.21
CA THR A 97 -10.75 -0.90 -8.03
C THR A 97 -9.36 -0.43 -7.63
N HIS A 98 -9.23 0.78 -7.08
CA HIS A 98 -7.96 1.35 -6.63
C HIS A 98 -8.13 1.98 -5.25
N LEU A 99 -7.19 1.67 -4.34
CA LEU A 99 -7.13 2.23 -3.00
C LEU A 99 -5.72 2.73 -2.73
N SER A 100 -5.57 4.03 -2.47
CA SER A 100 -4.32 4.62 -2.01
C SER A 100 -4.52 5.37 -0.70
N LEU A 101 -3.79 4.99 0.34
CA LEU A 101 -3.93 5.57 1.68
C LEU A 101 -2.55 5.93 2.22
N SER A 102 -2.43 7.13 2.81
CA SER A 102 -1.24 7.57 3.54
C SER A 102 -1.63 7.86 4.99
N ASN A 103 -0.85 7.36 5.95
CA ASN A 103 -0.97 7.64 7.39
C ASN A 103 -2.38 7.39 7.96
N CYS A 104 -2.84 6.16 7.80
CA CYS A 104 -4.17 5.69 8.19
C CYS A 104 -4.08 4.45 9.09
N ILE A 105 -5.18 4.12 9.79
CA ILE A 105 -5.36 2.86 10.50
C ILE A 105 -6.44 2.05 9.80
N LEU A 106 -6.10 0.86 9.34
CA LEU A 106 -7.06 -0.10 8.77
C LEU A 106 -7.47 -1.12 9.84
N LYS A 107 -8.79 -1.18 10.07
CA LYS A 107 -9.42 -2.19 10.92
C LYS A 107 -10.62 -2.78 10.19
N PRO A 108 -10.44 -3.87 9.42
CA PRO A 108 -11.56 -4.51 8.72
C PRO A 108 -12.60 -5.05 9.72
N PRO A 109 -13.90 -5.06 9.35
CA PRO A 109 -14.93 -5.79 10.08
C PRO A 109 -14.64 -7.30 10.10
N ARG A 110 -15.04 -8.01 11.18
CA ARG A 110 -14.78 -9.46 11.37
C ARG A 110 -15.23 -10.36 10.21
N ARG A 111 -16.26 -9.97 9.46
CA ARG A 111 -16.82 -10.74 8.34
C ARG A 111 -16.36 -10.24 6.96
N PHE A 112 -15.39 -9.34 6.92
CA PHE A 112 -14.87 -8.80 5.67
C PHE A 112 -14.06 -9.87 4.93
N LYS A 113 -14.49 -10.20 3.71
CA LYS A 113 -13.87 -11.23 2.86
C LYS A 113 -13.00 -10.63 1.74
N GLY A 114 -12.67 -9.35 1.84
CA GLY A 114 -11.98 -8.61 0.78
C GLY A 114 -12.92 -7.87 -0.16
N PHE A 115 -12.32 -6.99 -0.96
CA PHE A 115 -13.04 -6.20 -1.95
C PHE A 115 -13.29 -7.03 -3.20
N ARG A 116 -14.46 -6.83 -3.84
CA ARG A 116 -14.86 -7.65 -4.98
C ARG A 116 -14.06 -7.35 -6.24
N LYS A 117 -13.73 -6.07 -6.49
CA LYS A 117 -13.14 -5.56 -7.75
C LYS A 117 -11.79 -4.86 -7.55
N LEU A 118 -11.18 -4.97 -6.36
CA LEU A 118 -9.97 -4.22 -6.06
C LEU A 118 -8.77 -4.84 -6.76
N ILE A 119 -8.10 -4.03 -7.57
CA ILE A 119 -6.98 -4.43 -8.43
C ILE A 119 -5.66 -3.86 -7.91
N HIS A 120 -5.70 -2.64 -7.35
CA HIS A 120 -4.50 -1.93 -6.94
C HIS A 120 -4.63 -1.35 -5.53
N VAL A 121 -3.64 -1.64 -4.68
CA VAL A 121 -3.51 -1.11 -3.33
C VAL A 121 -2.13 -0.47 -3.17
N ASN A 122 -2.12 0.78 -2.70
CA ASN A 122 -0.91 1.50 -2.32
C ASN A 122 -1.07 2.11 -0.92
N LEU A 123 -0.31 1.62 0.05
CA LEU A 123 -0.38 2.05 1.44
C LEU A 123 0.95 2.64 1.88
N GLU A 124 0.93 3.87 2.39
CA GLU A 124 2.09 4.57 2.95
C GLU A 124 1.83 4.87 4.43
N SER A 125 2.72 4.46 5.33
CA SER A 125 2.57 4.72 6.77
C SER A 125 1.23 4.23 7.35
N VAL A 126 0.71 3.11 6.86
CA VAL A 126 -0.58 2.55 7.31
C VAL A 126 -0.37 1.50 8.38
N LYS A 127 -1.18 1.56 9.45
CA LYS A 127 -1.24 0.53 10.49
C LYS A 127 -2.42 -0.41 10.24
N ILE A 128 -2.15 -1.69 10.02
CA ILE A 128 -3.17 -2.73 9.91
C ILE A 128 -3.34 -3.38 11.29
N THR A 129 -4.59 -3.50 11.76
CA THR A 129 -4.86 -3.89 13.16
C THR A 129 -5.72 -5.14 13.32
N ALA A 130 -6.07 -5.79 12.22
CA ALA A 130 -6.77 -7.06 12.19
C ALA A 130 -6.60 -7.71 10.81
N ASP A 131 -6.73 -9.04 10.78
CA ASP A 131 -6.66 -9.86 9.58
C ASP A 131 -7.45 -9.27 8.41
N ILE A 132 -6.76 -9.05 7.29
CA ILE A 132 -7.35 -8.49 6.08
C ILE A 132 -6.88 -9.22 4.84
N SER A 133 -7.82 -9.43 3.92
CA SER A 133 -7.54 -9.62 2.50
C SER A 133 -8.14 -8.45 1.75
N PHE A 134 -7.45 -7.98 0.72
CA PHE A 134 -7.91 -7.00 -0.24
C PHE A 134 -8.76 -7.61 -1.36
N GLY A 135 -8.87 -8.94 -1.41
CA GLY A 135 -9.65 -9.67 -2.40
C GLY A 135 -8.79 -10.43 -3.40
N THR A 136 -9.43 -11.31 -4.16
CA THR A 136 -8.77 -12.23 -5.11
C THR A 136 -8.43 -11.58 -6.45
N GLN A 137 -9.01 -10.41 -6.77
CA GLN A 137 -8.71 -9.66 -8.00
C GLN A 137 -7.48 -8.76 -7.86
N LEU A 138 -6.83 -8.73 -6.69
CA LEU A 138 -5.69 -7.85 -6.45
C LEU A 138 -4.52 -8.24 -7.35
N GLU A 139 -4.03 -7.29 -8.14
CA GLU A 139 -2.89 -7.45 -9.03
C GLU A 139 -1.65 -6.70 -8.55
N ALA A 140 -1.83 -5.62 -7.77
CA ALA A 140 -0.73 -4.82 -7.25
C ALA A 140 -0.93 -4.46 -5.78
N LEU A 141 0.07 -4.75 -4.96
CA LEU A 141 0.13 -4.40 -3.54
C LEU A 141 1.46 -3.69 -3.27
N ILE A 142 1.37 -2.41 -2.92
CA ILE A 142 2.52 -1.56 -2.59
C ILE A 142 2.37 -1.11 -1.14
N LEU A 143 3.36 -1.42 -0.32
CA LEU A 143 3.41 -1.09 1.10
C LEU A 143 4.70 -0.29 1.37
N GLU A 144 4.57 0.91 1.91
CA GLU A 144 5.69 1.71 2.38
C GLU A 144 5.47 2.08 3.85
N LYS A 145 6.46 1.86 4.72
CA LYS A 145 6.41 2.25 6.15
C LYS A 145 5.17 1.71 6.90
N CYS A 146 4.66 0.55 6.50
CA CYS A 146 3.45 -0.02 7.08
C CYS A 146 3.77 -0.89 8.31
N THR A 147 2.83 -0.94 9.25
CA THR A 147 2.91 -1.77 10.48
C THR A 147 1.68 -2.66 10.60
N GLY A 148 1.82 -3.78 11.32
CA GLY A 148 0.82 -4.83 11.42
C GLY A 148 0.65 -5.64 10.12
N ILE A 149 1.69 -5.71 9.28
CA ILE A 149 1.59 -6.36 7.96
C ILE A 149 1.38 -7.88 8.08
N GLU A 150 1.70 -8.50 9.21
CA GLU A 150 1.41 -9.91 9.50
C GLU A 150 -0.09 -10.24 9.38
N ASN A 151 -0.97 -9.26 9.59
CA ASN A 151 -2.41 -9.37 9.39
C ASN A 151 -2.81 -9.55 7.90
N LEU A 152 -1.86 -9.43 6.96
CA LEU A 152 -2.06 -9.75 5.55
C LEU A 152 -1.90 -11.23 5.23
N GLY A 153 -1.63 -12.09 6.22
CA GLY A 153 -1.49 -13.54 5.98
C GLY A 153 -2.66 -14.15 5.20
N CYS A 154 -3.89 -13.63 5.34
CA CYS A 154 -5.04 -14.08 4.56
C CYS A 154 -5.04 -13.59 3.10
N GLN A 155 -4.35 -12.51 2.76
CA GLN A 155 -4.17 -12.05 1.37
C GLN A 155 -3.32 -13.02 0.56
N PHE A 156 -2.36 -13.68 1.21
CA PHE A 156 -1.43 -14.61 0.59
C PHE A 156 -1.89 -16.07 0.73
N LYS A 157 -3.20 -16.30 0.69
CA LYS A 157 -3.81 -17.65 0.60
C LYS A 157 -4.30 -17.91 -0.83
N TYR A 158 -4.59 -19.18 -1.15
CA TYR A 158 -5.01 -19.74 -2.44
C TYR A 158 -5.56 -18.76 -3.50
N ASN A 159 -5.13 -18.93 -4.77
CA ASN A 159 -5.60 -18.16 -5.94
C ASN A 159 -5.37 -16.64 -5.88
N ASN A 160 -4.13 -16.23 -5.61
CA ASN A 160 -3.72 -14.83 -5.72
C ASN A 160 -3.41 -14.45 -7.20
N ASN A 161 -3.87 -13.28 -7.63
CA ASN A 161 -3.61 -12.71 -8.95
C ASN A 161 -2.50 -11.65 -8.94
N LEU A 162 -1.78 -11.51 -7.82
CA LEU A 162 -0.73 -10.52 -7.65
C LEU A 162 0.37 -10.66 -8.71
N ARG A 163 0.59 -9.56 -9.42
CA ARG A 163 1.66 -9.37 -10.41
C ARG A 163 2.76 -8.45 -9.88
N THR A 164 2.41 -7.53 -8.99
CA THR A 164 3.36 -6.59 -8.37
C THR A 164 3.21 -6.61 -6.85
N LEU A 165 4.32 -6.84 -6.16
CA LEU A 165 4.43 -6.74 -4.72
C LEU A 165 5.64 -5.87 -4.38
N GLU A 166 5.39 -4.75 -3.72
CA GLU A 166 6.45 -3.89 -3.21
C GLU A 166 6.25 -3.68 -1.72
N ILE A 167 7.28 -3.99 -0.92
CA ILE A 167 7.26 -3.81 0.53
C ILE A 167 8.54 -3.07 0.93
N MET A 168 8.37 -1.84 1.37
CA MET A 168 9.44 -0.89 1.64
C MET A 168 9.33 -0.36 3.06
N ASP A 169 10.44 -0.35 3.79
CA ASP A 169 10.59 0.20 5.14
C ASP A 169 9.49 -0.25 6.12
N SER A 170 8.96 -1.47 5.94
CA SER A 170 7.86 -2.03 6.73
C SER A 170 8.36 -3.16 7.64
N GLU A 171 7.48 -3.66 8.52
CA GLU A 171 7.79 -4.78 9.42
C GLU A 171 8.12 -6.09 8.68
N LYS A 172 8.47 -7.12 9.44
CA LYS A 172 8.92 -8.42 8.94
C LYS A 172 7.89 -9.10 8.03
N ILE A 173 8.39 -9.68 6.94
CA ILE A 173 7.62 -10.41 5.94
C ILE A 173 7.70 -11.91 6.23
N ASP A 174 6.59 -12.62 6.09
CA ASP A 174 6.60 -14.08 6.11
C ASP A 174 6.92 -14.63 4.71
N CYS A 175 8.00 -15.41 4.62
CA CYS A 175 8.44 -16.00 3.35
C CYS A 175 7.42 -16.97 2.75
N GLN A 176 6.52 -17.54 3.55
CA GLN A 176 5.45 -18.41 3.06
C GLN A 176 4.48 -17.68 2.12
N TRP A 177 4.42 -16.35 2.18
CA TRP A 177 3.57 -15.56 1.29
C TRP A 177 3.92 -15.77 -0.20
N PHE A 178 5.20 -16.01 -0.50
CA PHE A 178 5.67 -16.17 -1.88
C PHE A 178 5.25 -17.49 -2.51
N GLU A 179 4.98 -18.53 -1.72
CA GLU A 179 4.49 -19.84 -2.20
C GLU A 179 3.12 -19.70 -2.91
N CYS A 180 2.35 -18.68 -2.52
CA CYS A 180 1.02 -18.40 -3.05
C CYS A 180 1.00 -17.32 -4.16
N THR A 181 2.14 -16.72 -4.52
CA THR A 181 2.24 -15.63 -5.51
C THR A 181 2.95 -16.04 -6.80
N LYS A 182 2.53 -17.17 -7.40
CA LYS A 182 3.20 -17.73 -8.60
C LYS A 182 3.13 -16.84 -9.86
N LYS A 183 2.16 -15.92 -9.93
CA LYS A 183 1.95 -14.97 -11.04
C LYS A 183 2.73 -13.65 -10.87
N LEU A 184 3.54 -13.55 -9.81
CA LEU A 184 4.27 -12.33 -9.49
C LEU A 184 5.34 -12.08 -10.55
N LYS A 185 5.28 -10.89 -11.15
CA LYS A 185 6.21 -10.41 -12.19
C LYS A 185 7.20 -9.40 -11.64
N VAL A 186 6.80 -8.62 -10.64
CA VAL A 186 7.63 -7.60 -10.01
C VAL A 186 7.61 -7.78 -8.50
N LEU A 187 8.80 -7.90 -7.91
CA LEU A 187 9.01 -7.94 -6.47
C LEU A 187 10.00 -6.85 -6.06
N GLY A 188 9.55 -5.90 -5.25
CA GLY A 188 10.39 -4.89 -4.62
C GLY A 188 10.40 -5.08 -3.11
N LEU A 189 11.58 -5.22 -2.52
CA LEU A 189 11.75 -5.38 -1.09
C LEU A 189 12.83 -4.41 -0.57
N ARG A 190 12.49 -3.63 0.45
CA ARG A 190 13.44 -2.84 1.25
C ARG A 190 13.05 -2.93 2.70
N LEU A 191 13.90 -3.49 3.56
CA LEU A 191 13.63 -3.50 4.99
C LEU A 191 14.22 -2.29 5.69
N TYR A 192 13.52 -1.87 6.74
CA TYR A 192 14.00 -0.87 7.68
C TYR A 192 15.28 -1.40 8.34
N ARG A 193 16.37 -0.62 8.27
CA ARG A 193 17.58 -0.89 9.04
C ARG A 193 17.28 -0.60 10.50
N GLU A 194 16.85 -1.61 11.25
CA GLU A 194 16.88 -1.50 12.71
C GLU A 194 18.31 -1.19 13.18
N SER A 195 18.41 -0.50 14.31
CA SER A 195 19.67 -0.14 14.96
C SER A 195 20.59 -1.36 15.09
N SER A 196 21.91 -1.11 15.20
CA SER A 196 23.04 -2.03 15.09
C SER A 196 23.00 -3.36 15.89
N ASN A 197 21.95 -3.64 16.65
CA ASN A 197 21.83 -4.78 17.55
C ASN A 197 20.75 -5.82 17.17
N SER A 198 19.95 -5.62 16.12
CA SER A 198 19.01 -6.68 15.68
C SER A 198 19.63 -7.58 14.61
N ARG A 199 19.32 -8.88 14.70
CA ARG A 199 19.77 -9.87 13.71
C ARG A 199 19.22 -9.46 12.34
N LYS A 200 20.10 -9.20 11.38
CA LYS A 200 19.71 -8.99 9.99
C LYS A 200 18.90 -10.20 9.54
N GLU A 201 17.71 -9.94 9.05
CA GLU A 201 16.87 -11.02 8.55
C GLU A 201 17.48 -11.58 7.26
N VAL A 202 17.63 -12.89 7.25
CA VAL A 202 18.25 -13.61 6.16
C VAL A 202 17.16 -14.25 5.33
N ILE A 203 16.97 -13.75 4.11
CA ILE A 203 16.11 -14.41 3.13
C ILE A 203 17.00 -15.27 2.23
N SER A 204 16.66 -16.56 2.15
CA SER A 204 17.25 -17.44 1.15
C SER A 204 16.74 -17.04 -0.23
N LEU A 205 17.64 -16.49 -1.04
CA LEU A 205 17.31 -16.07 -2.40
C LEU A 205 16.88 -17.26 -3.26
N ASP A 206 17.46 -18.45 -3.01
CA ASP A 206 17.09 -19.69 -3.68
C ASP A 206 15.65 -20.10 -3.43
N LYS A 207 15.21 -20.06 -2.16
CA LYS A 207 13.82 -20.35 -1.79
C LYS A 207 12.86 -19.32 -2.38
N LEU A 208 13.25 -18.05 -2.36
CA LEU A 208 12.43 -16.97 -2.92
C LEU A 208 12.23 -17.16 -4.43
N LEU A 209 13.31 -17.36 -5.19
CA LEU A 209 13.26 -17.53 -6.64
C LEU A 209 12.55 -18.82 -7.05
N GLY A 210 12.70 -19.90 -6.28
CA GLY A 210 11.99 -21.15 -6.52
C GLY A 210 10.46 -21.01 -6.49
N ASN A 211 9.94 -20.02 -5.77
CA ASN A 211 8.51 -19.77 -5.63
C ASN A 211 7.95 -18.78 -6.68
N LEU A 212 8.79 -18.12 -7.48
CA LEU A 212 8.41 -17.00 -8.36
C LEU A 212 8.75 -17.27 -9.83
N PRO A 213 8.02 -18.19 -10.51
CA PRO A 213 8.37 -18.63 -11.87
C PRO A 213 8.16 -17.58 -12.97
N GLU A 214 7.35 -16.54 -12.73
CA GLU A 214 7.06 -15.48 -13.70
C GLU A 214 7.84 -14.18 -13.43
N ILE A 215 8.76 -14.18 -12.46
CA ILE A 215 9.46 -12.96 -12.05
C ILE A 215 10.28 -12.37 -13.21
N SER A 216 10.09 -11.08 -13.42
CA SER A 216 10.74 -10.28 -14.47
C SER A 216 11.42 -9.03 -13.94
N GLY A 217 11.00 -8.56 -12.76
CA GLY A 217 11.61 -7.45 -12.04
C GLY A 217 11.85 -7.82 -10.58
N LEU A 218 13.11 -7.75 -10.15
CA LEU A 218 13.49 -7.99 -8.76
C LEU A 218 14.32 -6.83 -8.24
N HIS A 219 13.83 -6.18 -7.19
CA HIS A 219 14.50 -5.06 -6.55
C HIS A 219 14.65 -5.33 -5.06
N ILE A 220 15.87 -5.58 -4.60
CA ILE A 220 16.15 -5.89 -3.20
C ILE A 220 17.14 -4.85 -2.67
N TYR A 221 16.73 -4.13 -1.62
CA TYR A 221 17.51 -3.08 -0.97
C TYR A 221 17.70 -3.42 0.51
N GLY A 222 18.94 -3.47 0.99
CA GLY A 222 19.23 -3.57 2.43
C GLY A 222 18.99 -4.93 3.10
N PHE A 223 18.80 -6.02 2.35
CA PHE A 223 18.74 -7.38 2.88
C PHE A 223 20.13 -7.99 3.08
N SER A 224 20.31 -8.91 4.03
CA SER A 224 21.37 -9.92 3.91
C SER A 224 20.81 -11.10 3.11
N LEU A 225 21.39 -11.35 1.94
CA LEU A 225 21.00 -12.49 1.12
C LEU A 225 21.91 -13.67 1.49
N GLN A 226 21.30 -14.77 1.89
CA GLN A 226 22.01 -16.04 2.02
C GLN A 226 21.69 -16.88 0.79
N CYS A 227 22.75 -17.37 0.16
CA CYS A 227 22.65 -18.21 -1.03
C CYS A 227 23.18 -19.58 -0.62
N SER A 228 22.43 -20.65 -0.91
CA SER A 228 22.94 -22.01 -0.66
C SER A 228 24.08 -22.40 -1.60
N GLU A 229 24.31 -21.59 -2.64
CA GLU A 229 25.40 -21.72 -3.59
C GLU A 229 26.25 -20.43 -3.61
N SER A 230 27.45 -20.48 -4.20
CA SER A 230 28.28 -19.28 -4.41
C SER A 230 27.46 -18.14 -5.03
N GLY A 231 27.62 -16.91 -4.54
CA GLY A 231 26.93 -15.75 -5.11
C GLY A 231 27.07 -15.63 -6.64
N ALA A 232 28.16 -16.16 -7.22
CA ALA A 232 28.37 -16.23 -8.66
C ALA A 232 27.42 -17.19 -9.39
N SER A 233 27.02 -18.33 -8.79
CA SER A 233 26.08 -19.27 -9.42
C SER A 233 24.64 -18.75 -9.36
N VAL A 234 24.26 -18.08 -8.28
CA VAL A 234 22.95 -17.42 -8.18
C VAL A 234 22.82 -16.29 -9.20
N LEU A 235 23.88 -15.49 -9.39
CA LEU A 235 23.93 -14.49 -10.46
C LEU A 235 23.87 -15.12 -11.86
N LYS A 236 24.52 -16.28 -12.08
CA LYS A 236 24.37 -17.03 -13.33
C LYS A 236 22.93 -17.51 -13.54
N ARG A 237 22.28 -18.05 -12.50
CA ARG A 237 20.89 -18.51 -12.56
C ARG A 237 19.93 -17.36 -12.85
N LEU A 238 20.14 -16.21 -12.21
CA LEU A 238 19.39 -14.97 -12.49
C LEU A 238 19.60 -14.50 -13.94
N LYS A 239 20.82 -14.60 -14.48
CA LYS A 239 21.11 -14.29 -15.89
C LYS A 239 20.46 -15.28 -16.88
N THR A 240 20.23 -16.53 -16.48
CA THR A 240 19.54 -17.53 -17.32
C THR A 240 18.02 -17.43 -17.27
N MET A 241 17.45 -16.57 -16.41
CA MET A 241 16.01 -16.31 -16.41
C MET A 241 15.65 -15.44 -17.60
N GLU A 242 15.21 -16.05 -18.71
CA GLU A 242 14.88 -15.36 -19.97
C GLU A 242 13.86 -14.21 -19.82
N LYS A 243 13.02 -14.28 -18.78
CA LYS A 243 11.98 -13.28 -18.48
C LYS A 243 12.47 -12.11 -17.60
N MET A 244 13.69 -12.17 -17.06
CA MET A 244 14.22 -11.16 -16.15
C MET A 244 14.73 -9.94 -16.94
N HIS A 245 14.09 -8.79 -16.74
CA HIS A 245 14.42 -7.54 -17.41
C HIS A 245 15.09 -6.53 -16.48
N THR A 246 14.72 -6.53 -15.20
CA THR A 246 15.25 -5.58 -14.22
C THR A 246 15.70 -6.28 -12.95
N LEU A 247 16.99 -6.20 -12.63
CA LEU A 247 17.56 -6.68 -11.38
C LEU A 247 18.29 -5.52 -10.70
N SER A 248 17.85 -5.15 -9.50
CA SER A 248 18.52 -4.16 -8.65
C SER A 248 18.81 -4.78 -7.30
N LEU A 249 20.10 -4.96 -6.98
CA LEU A 249 20.58 -5.43 -5.69
C LEU A 249 21.48 -4.34 -5.12
N SER A 250 21.11 -3.75 -3.98
CA SER A 250 21.97 -2.75 -3.33
C SER A 250 22.01 -2.95 -1.82
N CYS A 251 23.22 -2.83 -1.26
CA CYS A 251 23.53 -3.15 0.13
C CYS A 251 23.17 -4.59 0.53
N ALA A 252 23.08 -5.50 -0.45
CA ALA A 252 22.88 -6.92 -0.20
C ALA A 252 24.19 -7.54 0.28
N GLY A 253 24.34 -7.72 1.60
CA GLY A 253 25.46 -8.50 2.12
C GLY A 253 25.24 -9.96 1.74
N PHE A 254 26.03 -10.50 0.81
CA PHE A 254 26.10 -11.94 0.61
C PHE A 254 26.86 -12.53 1.80
N CYS A 255 26.15 -13.19 2.72
CA CYS A 255 26.76 -13.66 3.97
C CYS A 255 27.74 -14.83 3.78
N ASP A 256 27.73 -15.49 2.61
CA ASP A 256 28.49 -16.72 2.36
C ASP A 256 29.62 -16.55 1.30
N LEU A 257 30.17 -15.34 1.15
CA LEU A 257 31.39 -15.11 0.35
C LEU A 257 32.63 -15.12 1.26
N VAL A 258 32.94 -16.28 1.84
CA VAL A 258 34.28 -16.65 2.29
C VAL A 258 34.64 -17.98 1.66
#